data_AF-A0A5B1CP40-F1
#
_entry.id   AF-A0A5B1CP40-F1
#
_cell.length_a   1.000
_cell.length_b   1.000
_cell.length_c   1.000
_cell.angle_alpha   90.00
_cell.angle_beta   90.00
_cell.angle_gamma   90.00
#
_symmetry.space_group_name_H-M   'P 1'
#
loop_
_entity.id
_entity.type
_entity.pdbx_description
1 polymer ?
#
loop_
_entity_poly.entity_id
_entity_poly.type
_entity_poly.pdbx_seq_one_letter_code
_entity_poly.pdbx_strand_id
1 'polypeptide(L)'
;MKYQLSNRQLKELRQNGRPLSICLPAPSDLPADLVRWSSTRLPDVADAITGAVADEVTCHASTLPGVPGAAGLFGTIRDDWDDDRYCFRVPVVVVSLEPARIRGGKLRRQWPGGAIVEPNDAKQVDSPE
;
A
#
# COMPACT_ATOMS: atom_id res chain seq x y z
N MET A 1 4.88 -10.67 -0.76
CA MET A 1 5.23 -9.32 -1.26
C MET A 1 5.25 -8.37 -0.07
N LYS A 2 6.30 -7.58 0.08
CA LYS A 2 6.39 -6.52 1.08
C LYS A 2 6.20 -5.16 0.40
N TYR A 3 5.84 -4.15 1.17
CA TYR A 3 5.64 -2.79 0.69
C TYR A 3 6.48 -1.83 1.52
N GLN A 4 6.78 -0.69 0.92
CA GLN A 4 7.45 0.41 1.60
C GLN A 4 6.67 1.71 1.39
N LEU A 5 6.77 2.59 2.37
CA LEU A 5 6.30 3.95 2.24
C LEU A 5 7.30 4.77 1.43
N SER A 6 6.80 5.73 0.66
CA SER A 6 7.65 6.71 -0.01
C SER A 6 8.32 7.65 1.00
N ASN A 7 9.42 8.29 0.62
CA ASN A 7 10.08 9.32 1.44
C ASN A 7 9.11 10.43 1.90
N ARG A 8 8.15 10.80 1.03
CA ARG A 8 7.10 11.76 1.37
C ARG A 8 6.20 11.23 2.48
N GLN A 9 5.70 10.01 2.36
CA GLN A 9 4.83 9.38 3.35
C GLN A 9 5.56 9.23 4.70
N LEU A 10 6.81 8.75 4.68
CA LEU A 10 7.63 8.67 5.89
C LEU A 10 7.83 10.04 6.56
N LYS A 11 8.07 11.09 5.77
CA LYS A 11 8.15 12.47 6.27
C LYS A 11 6.84 12.94 6.88
N GLU A 12 5.71 12.67 6.23
CA GLU A 12 4.38 13.03 6.75
C GLU A 12 4.08 12.33 8.08
N LEU A 13 4.38 11.03 8.18
CA LEU A 13 4.19 10.24 9.40
C LEU A 13 5.16 10.66 10.51
N ARG A 14 6.48 10.56 10.28
CA ARG A 14 7.48 10.69 11.35
C ARG A 14 7.83 12.13 11.72
N GLN A 15 7.85 13.05 10.74
CA GLN A 15 8.31 14.43 10.97
C GLN A 15 7.14 15.39 11.14
N ASN A 16 6.11 15.26 10.29
CA ASN A 16 5.00 16.20 10.30
C ASN A 16 3.88 15.78 11.26
N GLY A 17 3.93 14.57 11.81
CA GLY A 17 2.93 14.07 12.75
C GLY A 17 1.54 13.93 12.12
N ARG A 18 1.47 13.50 10.86
CA ARG A 18 0.21 13.29 10.13
C ARG A 18 -0.13 11.80 10.06
N PRO A 19 -1.37 11.41 10.40
CA PRO A 19 -1.81 10.03 10.22
C PRO A 19 -1.96 9.70 8.73
N LEU A 20 -1.70 8.45 8.36
CA LEU A 20 -1.79 7.96 6.98
C LEU A 20 -2.78 6.80 6.86
N SER A 21 -3.42 6.69 5.69
CA SER A 21 -4.27 5.56 5.32
C SER A 21 -3.67 4.87 4.10
N ILE A 22 -3.00 3.73 4.29
CA ILE A 22 -2.30 3.02 3.22
C ILE A 22 -3.14 1.85 2.72
N CYS A 23 -3.44 1.82 1.42
CA CYS A 23 -4.17 0.72 0.80
C CYS A 23 -3.17 -0.33 0.30
N LEU A 24 -3.08 -1.47 0.97
CA LEU A 24 -2.24 -2.58 0.55
C LEU A 24 -3.03 -3.52 -0.36
N PRO A 25 -2.58 -3.79 -1.61
CA PRO A 25 -3.21 -4.80 -2.45
C PRO A 25 -3.29 -6.14 -1.72
N ALA A 26 -4.48 -6.74 -1.72
CA ALA A 26 -4.79 -7.92 -0.94
C ALA A 26 -5.09 -9.12 -1.85
N PRO A 27 -4.67 -10.34 -1.48
CA PRO A 27 -5.19 -11.55 -2.08
C PRO A 27 -6.63 -11.80 -1.63
N SER A 28 -7.33 -12.73 -2.28
CA SER A 28 -8.71 -13.09 -1.93
C SER A 28 -8.82 -13.84 -0.59
N ASP A 29 -7.75 -14.51 -0.15
CA ASP A 29 -7.68 -15.32 1.07
C ASP A 29 -6.99 -14.57 2.22
N LEU A 30 -7.62 -13.48 2.68
CA LEU A 30 -7.09 -12.72 3.81
C LEU A 30 -7.22 -13.50 5.14
N PRO A 31 -6.18 -13.45 6.01
CA PRO A 31 -6.29 -14.00 7.36
C PRO A 31 -7.21 -13.12 8.23
N ALA A 32 -7.70 -13.68 9.33
CA ALA A 32 -8.54 -12.96 10.28
C ALA A 32 -7.81 -11.78 10.97
N ASP A 33 -6.52 -11.93 11.26
CA ASP A 33 -5.71 -10.88 11.89
C ASP A 33 -5.04 -9.99 10.84
N LEU A 34 -5.78 -8.97 10.42
CA LEU A 34 -5.34 -8.02 9.39
C LEU A 34 -4.23 -7.09 9.88
N VAL A 35 -4.15 -6.79 11.18
CA VAL A 35 -3.10 -5.93 11.75
C VAL A 35 -1.76 -6.65 11.71
N ARG A 36 -1.73 -7.92 12.15
CA ARG A 36 -0.53 -8.74 12.06
C ARG A 36 -0.14 -8.99 10.61
N TRP A 37 -1.11 -9.27 9.74
CA TRP A 37 -0.85 -9.37 8.30
C TRP A 37 -0.18 -8.08 7.79
N SER A 38 -0.76 -6.91 8.06
CA SER A 38 -0.23 -5.62 7.63
C SER A 38 1.17 -5.35 8.15
N SER A 39 1.45 -5.68 9.41
CA SER A 39 2.77 -5.51 10.05
C SER A 39 3.87 -6.30 9.34
N THR A 40 3.57 -7.51 8.88
CA THR A 40 4.54 -8.31 8.10
C THR A 40 4.76 -7.79 6.67
N ARG A 41 3.81 -7.00 6.15
CA ARG A 41 3.88 -6.41 4.80
C ARG A 41 4.43 -4.98 4.80
N LEU A 42 4.37 -4.26 5.92
CA LEU A 42 4.95 -2.94 6.15
C LEU A 42 5.88 -2.95 7.38
N PRO A 43 6.97 -3.74 7.38
CA PRO A 43 7.79 -3.95 8.57
C PRO A 43 8.41 -2.66 9.13
N ASP A 44 8.77 -1.70 8.26
CA ASP A 44 9.45 -0.46 8.66
C ASP A 44 8.58 0.49 9.48
N VAL A 45 7.26 0.29 9.48
CA VAL A 45 6.28 1.13 10.19
C VAL A 45 5.27 0.27 10.95
N ALA A 46 5.62 -0.97 11.26
CA ALA A 46 4.74 -1.91 11.95
C ALA A 46 4.29 -1.39 13.33
N ASP A 47 5.18 -0.67 14.02
CA ASP A 47 4.94 0.00 15.30
C ASP A 47 3.92 1.16 15.20
N ALA A 48 3.76 1.74 14.02
CA ALA A 48 2.81 2.82 13.77
C ALA A 48 1.41 2.33 13.33
N ILE A 49 1.22 1.02 13.12
CA ILE A 49 -0.07 0.46 12.71
C ILE A 49 -1.03 0.45 13.90
N THR A 50 -2.14 1.18 13.77
CA THR A 50 -3.21 1.22 14.79
C THR A 50 -4.47 0.48 14.36
N GLY A 51 -4.61 0.19 13.07
CA GLY A 51 -5.78 -0.52 12.55
C GLY A 51 -5.56 -1.03 11.14
N ALA A 52 -6.33 -2.06 10.78
CA ALA A 52 -6.36 -2.63 9.45
C ALA A 52 -7.75 -3.19 9.15
N VAL A 53 -8.30 -2.88 7.98
CA VAL A 53 -9.61 -3.35 7.54
C VAL A 53 -9.56 -3.80 6.08
N ALA A 54 -10.23 -4.91 5.77
CA ALA A 54 -10.40 -5.36 4.39
C ALA A 54 -11.42 -4.45 3.69
N ASP A 55 -11.09 -4.02 2.49
CA ASP A 55 -11.91 -3.09 1.72
C ASP A 55 -11.69 -3.32 0.22
N GLU A 56 -12.46 -2.63 -0.61
CA GLU A 56 -12.29 -2.61 -2.05
C GLU A 56 -12.23 -1.15 -2.52
N VAL A 57 -11.14 -0.79 -3.20
CA VAL A 57 -10.95 0.57 -3.71
C VAL A 57 -11.21 0.64 -5.20
N THR A 58 -11.93 1.68 -5.62
CA THR A 58 -12.11 1.99 -7.03
C THR A 58 -10.87 2.72 -7.54
N CYS A 59 -10.37 2.26 -8.68
CA CYS A 59 -9.15 2.73 -9.29
C CYS A 59 -9.42 3.14 -10.72
N HIS A 60 -8.84 4.27 -11.12
CA HIS A 60 -8.77 4.66 -12.52
C HIS A 60 -7.39 4.31 -13.07
N ALA A 61 -7.34 3.56 -14.16
CA ALA A 61 -6.09 3.22 -14.83
C ALA A 61 -5.31 4.49 -15.17
N SER A 62 -4.06 4.59 -14.70
CA SER A 62 -3.22 5.73 -15.06
C SER A 62 -2.71 5.53 -16.48
N THR A 63 -2.99 6.48 -17.37
CA THR A 63 -2.39 6.54 -18.72
C THR A 63 -1.05 7.24 -18.72
N LEU A 64 -0.61 7.79 -17.58
CA LEU A 64 0.66 8.51 -17.47
C LEU A 64 1.84 7.51 -17.42
N PRO A 65 2.73 7.52 -18.42
CA PRO A 65 3.94 6.70 -18.39
C PRO A 65 4.84 7.14 -17.24
N GLY A 66 5.47 6.16 -16.57
CA GLY A 66 6.54 6.43 -15.59
C GLY A 66 6.10 6.70 -14.15
N VAL A 67 4.84 6.44 -13.77
CA VAL A 67 4.43 6.48 -12.36
C VAL A 67 4.99 5.25 -11.63
N PRO A 68 5.84 5.40 -10.61
CA PRO A 68 6.42 4.26 -9.90
C PRO A 68 5.46 3.67 -8.86
N GLY A 69 5.73 2.43 -8.44
CA GLY A 69 5.06 1.76 -7.32
C GLY A 69 3.65 1.27 -7.64
N ALA A 70 2.85 1.02 -6.59
CA ALA A 70 1.49 0.49 -6.73
C ALA A 70 0.55 1.45 -7.47
N ALA A 71 0.79 2.76 -7.40
CA ALA A 71 0.05 3.74 -8.20
C ALA A 71 0.32 3.62 -9.71
N GLY A 72 1.50 3.16 -10.12
CA GLY A 72 1.79 2.87 -11.52
C GLY A 72 1.05 1.63 -12.03
N LEU A 73 0.95 0.61 -11.17
CA LEU A 73 0.31 -0.66 -11.51
C LEU A 73 -1.23 -0.57 -11.48
N PHE A 74 -1.78 0.02 -10.43
CA PHE A 74 -3.23 0.08 -10.20
C PHE A 74 -3.85 1.44 -10.54
N GLY A 75 -3.04 2.45 -10.85
CA GLY A 75 -3.54 3.79 -11.10
C GLY A 75 -3.91 4.55 -9.82
N THR A 76 -4.82 5.52 -9.94
CA THR A 76 -5.17 6.42 -8.83
C THR A 76 -6.41 5.92 -8.09
N ILE A 77 -6.34 5.85 -6.76
CA ILE A 77 -7.49 5.58 -5.89
C ILE A 77 -8.49 6.73 -5.98
N ARG A 78 -9.76 6.39 -6.20
CA ARG A 78 -10.91 7.28 -6.12
C ARG A 78 -11.89 6.74 -5.09
N ASP A 79 -12.45 7.64 -4.28
CA ASP A 79 -13.47 7.29 -3.28
C ASP A 79 -14.89 7.33 -3.90
N ASP A 80 -14.96 7.73 -5.18
CA ASP A 80 -16.12 8.06 -5.96
C ASP A 80 -16.01 7.37 -7.33
N TRP A 81 -17.11 6.74 -7.76
CA TRP A 81 -17.23 6.09 -9.04
C TRP A 81 -17.50 7.12 -10.13
N ASP A 82 -16.79 7.02 -11.25
CA ASP A 82 -16.90 7.93 -12.40
C ASP A 82 -17.32 7.11 -13.62
N ASP A 83 -18.59 7.23 -14.01
CA ASP A 83 -19.17 6.48 -15.14
C ASP A 83 -18.55 6.89 -16.50
N ASP A 84 -17.92 8.06 -16.58
CA ASP A 84 -17.33 8.57 -17.82
C ASP A 84 -15.90 8.05 -18.06
N ARG A 85 -15.38 7.22 -17.15
CA ARG A 85 -14.00 6.70 -17.24
C ARG A 85 -13.92 5.21 -16.92
N TYR A 86 -12.96 4.54 -17.53
CA TYR A 86 -12.69 3.14 -17.20
C TYR A 86 -12.15 3.04 -15.77
N CYS A 87 -12.97 2.48 -14.88
CA CYS A 87 -12.64 2.19 -13.50
C CYS A 87 -12.66 0.68 -13.24
N PHE A 88 -11.80 0.24 -12.33
CA PHE A 88 -11.79 -1.12 -11.84
C PHE A 88 -11.59 -1.15 -10.33
N ARG A 89 -12.01 -2.24 -9.70
CA ARG A 89 -11.95 -2.43 -8.27
C ARG A 89 -10.74 -3.28 -7.90
N VAL A 90 -10.06 -2.90 -6.81
CA VAL A 90 -8.92 -3.63 -6.28
C VAL A 90 -9.21 -3.99 -4.82
N PRO A 91 -9.20 -5.28 -4.46
CA PRO A 91 -9.27 -5.69 -3.07
C PRO A 91 -8.02 -5.24 -2.34
N VAL A 92 -8.20 -4.60 -1.19
CA VAL A 92 -7.11 -4.05 -0.37
C VAL A 92 -7.33 -4.32 1.11
N VAL A 93 -6.25 -4.24 1.86
CA VAL A 93 -6.31 -3.95 3.30
C VAL A 93 -5.95 -2.48 3.49
N VAL A 94 -6.89 -1.71 4.03
CA VAL A 94 -6.66 -0.30 4.40
C VAL A 94 -6.04 -0.27 5.78
N VAL A 95 -4.79 0.19 5.84
CA VAL A 95 -3.97 0.23 7.05
C VAL A 95 -3.92 1.67 7.57
N SER A 96 -4.34 1.86 8.81
CA SER A 96 -4.22 3.12 9.54
C SER A 96 -2.87 3.19 10.22
N LEU A 97 -2.10 4.23 9.89
CA LEU A 97 -0.82 4.53 10.52
C LEU A 97 -0.93 5.82 11.33
N GLU A 98 -0.63 5.75 12.62
CA GLU A 98 -0.61 6.92 13.47
C GLU A 98 0.82 7.28 13.89
N PRO A 99 1.17 8.58 13.86
CA PRO A 99 2.46 9.05 14.33
C PRO A 99 2.52 9.05 15.86
N ALA A 100 3.73 8.93 16.42
CA ALA A 100 3.93 9.03 17.87
C ALA A 100 3.44 10.36 18.47
N ARG A 101 3.36 11.43 17.68
CA ARG A 101 2.75 12.72 18.06
C ARG A 101 1.86 13.23 16.93
N ILE A 102 0.56 13.29 17.18
CA ILE A 102 -0.43 13.74 16.20
C ILE A 102 -0.47 15.27 16.18
N ARG A 103 -0.28 15.85 14.98
CA ARG A 103 -0.38 17.30 14.72
C ARG A 103 -1.58 17.66 13.83
N GLY A 104 -2.44 16.69 13.55
CA GLY A 104 -3.61 16.82 12.69
C GLY A 104 -3.34 16.48 11.22
N GLY A 105 -4.41 16.29 10.46
CA GLY A 105 -4.36 15.93 9.04
C GLY A 105 -5.57 15.10 8.65
N LYS A 106 -5.96 15.15 7.37
CA LYS A 106 -7.01 14.31 6.83
C LYS A 106 -6.41 12.96 6.42
N LEU A 107 -6.98 11.87 6.91
CA LEU A 107 -6.69 10.53 6.41
C LEU A 107 -7.19 10.46 4.97
N ARG A 108 -6.25 10.33 4.03
CA ARG A 108 -6.57 10.07 2.63
C ARG A 108 -5.99 8.72 2.26
N ARG A 109 -6.83 7.87 1.66
CA ARG A 109 -6.40 6.60 1.09
C ARG A 109 -5.34 6.84 0.02
N GLN A 110 -4.24 6.12 0.14
CA GLN A 110 -3.12 6.22 -0.79
C GLN A 110 -2.42 4.87 -0.91
N TRP A 111 -1.86 4.61 -2.09
CA TRP A 111 -1.02 3.45 -2.33
C TRP A 111 0.28 3.51 -1.52
N PRO A 112 0.91 2.36 -1.19
CA PRO A 112 2.27 2.36 -0.71
C PRO A 112 3.21 2.96 -1.76
N GLY A 113 4.31 3.55 -1.30
CA GLY A 113 5.30 4.17 -2.19
C GLY A 113 5.99 3.21 -3.14
N GLY A 114 6.08 1.93 -2.76
CA GLY A 114 6.60 0.88 -3.64
C GLY A 114 6.34 -0.51 -3.08
N ALA A 115 6.51 -1.51 -3.95
CA ALA A 115 6.57 -2.89 -3.53
C ALA A 115 8.01 -3.37 -3.55
N ILE A 116 8.40 -4.07 -2.49
CA ILE A 116 9.69 -4.73 -2.39
C ILE A 116 9.48 -6.15 -2.89
N VAL A 117 10.08 -6.44 -4.04
CA VAL A 117 10.28 -7.81 -4.50
C VAL A 117 11.56 -8.28 -3.82
N GLU A 118 11.45 -9.20 -2.86
CA GLU A 118 12.65 -9.85 -2.35
C GLU A 118 13.31 -10.57 -3.53
N PRO A 119 14.64 -10.46 -3.69
CA PRO A 119 15.33 -11.19 -4.75
C PRO A 119 15.01 -12.67 -4.52
N ASN A 120 14.31 -13.25 -5.48
CA ASN A 120 14.09 -14.68 -5.53
C ASN A 120 15.48 -15.30 -5.56
N ASP A 121 15.82 -16.17 -4.60
CA ASP A 121 16.99 -17.04 -4.71
C ASP A 121 16.86 -17.76 -6.05
N ALA A 122 17.52 -17.22 -7.07
CA ALA A 122 17.62 -17.82 -8.37
C ALA A 122 18.39 -19.11 -8.11
N LYS A 123 17.66 -20.21 -7.98
CA LYS A 123 18.20 -21.55 -8.07
C LYS A 123 19.20 -21.53 -9.21
N GLN A 124 20.49 -21.68 -8.88
CA GLN A 124 21.51 -22.13 -9.81
C GLN A 124 20.94 -23.39 -10.44
N VAL A 125 20.47 -23.26 -11.67
CA VAL A 125 20.32 -24.41 -12.55
C VAL A 125 21.75 -24.73 -12.95
N ASP A 126 22.35 -25.60 -12.16
CA ASP A 126 23.52 -26.38 -12.54
C ASP A 126 23.15 -27.08 -13.85
N SER A 127 23.81 -26.69 -14.94
CA SER A 127 23.70 -27.40 -16.21
C SER A 127 24.51 -28.68 -16.08
N PRO A 128 23.92 -29.88 -16.14
CA PRO A 128 24.71 -31.07 -16.36
C PRO A 128 25.01 -31.19 -17.87
N GLU A 129 26.30 -31.27 -18.14
CA GLU A 129 27.02 -31.86 -19.31
C GLU A 129 26.59 -31.49 -20.74
#